data_AF-A0A024UGA0-F1
#
_entry.id   AF-A0A024UGA0-F1
#
_cell.length_a   1.000
_cell.length_b   1.000
_cell.length_c   1.000
_cell.angle_alpha   90.00
_cell.angle_beta   90.00
_cell.angle_gamma   90.00
#
_symmetry.space_group_name_H-M   'P 1'
#
loop_
_entity.id
_entity.type
_entity.pdbx_description
1 polymer ?
#
loop_
_entity_poly.entity_id
_entity_poly.type
_entity_poly.pdbx_seq_one_letter_code
_entity_poly.pdbx_strand_id
1 'polypeptide(L)'
;MAGSVFNVASLRSEIDVGPSAYFPSSFARQSGVAGSTAAQSFQWRDAMASIGEHEEWQVTGTEDLNHTLRTVRHLRAKSMGRIVHSLKRAQHVYVAFVMDTTGSMGEHLDMVKAQIAAIATALELVGLELLVGFVGYKDHGDADSIQVLPFTSNVGKFQRFVEAIDANGGDDAPEDVLGGLWAAATQLPWEPECTNVLFHIGDAPPHGTTYWTGYDNFPSGHPLDQSPGAIFGQLLALNVAYYFGKLTTWTDMMVQVFRRHAAITVFDVGDSIDLYGSVITATQESVVYHQQRVLGSVGSGQTFDLRVPTWSGIKRRQAELARYRCNPATLSAEDVTAPMTMLIRKSTVRIAPLPFARGCERSAFYAQEMVSDPNAPSKCSWQRMVAKRFLRNESKSANGVEGRYLKAMEGQAMAAALAQNFNKLMATGPLAAVSLSFLEASVAKLADGDEFVAMERFLPSFERFSNNVDWVSPREATDPCVQYAVAFTHWTWVATKGYLMVVDLQGHRANNDTMVLTDPAIHCTDMVRFAGGTNLGARGMDEFFATHTCNHFCDGFQSLMAGQSTTRKRSM
;
A
#
# COMPACT_ATOMS: atom_id res chain seq x y z
N MET A 1 30.98 23.11 57.39
CA MET A 1 30.38 23.85 56.25
C MET A 1 31.32 23.69 55.07
N ALA A 2 31.17 22.61 54.31
CA ALA A 2 30.29 22.50 53.14
C ALA A 2 30.88 23.27 51.94
N GLY A 3 31.79 22.59 51.25
CA GLY A 3 32.33 22.98 49.97
C GLY A 3 31.53 22.38 48.81
N SER A 4 31.61 23.08 47.68
CA SER A 4 31.56 22.61 46.29
C SER A 4 31.48 21.09 46.09
N VAL A 5 30.36 20.62 45.50
CA VAL A 5 30.33 19.78 44.29
C VAL A 5 28.92 19.93 43.66
N PHE A 6 28.80 20.70 42.60
CA PHE A 6 27.84 20.37 41.53
C PHE A 6 28.65 20.16 40.27
N ASN A 7 28.85 18.88 39.98
CA ASN A 7 29.63 18.38 38.87
C ASN A 7 28.87 18.64 37.55
N VAL A 8 29.34 19.62 36.79
CA VAL A 8 28.81 20.06 35.48
C VAL A 8 29.04 19.00 34.37
N ALA A 9 29.62 17.83 34.69
CA ALA A 9 29.80 16.73 33.75
C ALA A 9 28.56 15.81 33.59
N SER A 10 27.42 16.08 34.24
CA SER A 10 26.25 15.18 34.26
C SER A 10 24.98 15.70 33.57
N LEU A 11 25.05 16.83 32.85
CA LEU A 11 23.88 17.44 32.17
C LEU A 11 24.05 17.54 30.64
N ARG A 12 24.76 16.59 30.03
CA ARG A 12 25.04 16.55 28.58
C ARG A 12 24.36 15.41 27.82
N SER A 13 23.25 14.84 28.28
CA SER A 13 22.68 13.64 27.62
C SER A 13 21.18 13.65 27.30
N GLU A 14 20.45 14.77 27.33
CA GLU A 14 19.00 14.75 27.02
C GLU A 14 18.49 15.91 26.15
N ILE A 15 19.33 16.47 25.28
CA ILE A 15 18.88 17.38 24.21
C ILE A 15 19.60 17.01 22.91
N ASP A 16 19.38 15.79 22.44
CA ASP A 16 19.54 15.43 21.02
C ASP A 16 18.22 14.83 20.53
N VAL A 17 17.16 15.62 20.65
CA VAL A 17 16.01 15.47 19.75
C VAL A 17 16.46 16.11 18.46
N GLY A 18 17.14 15.33 17.61
CA GLY A 18 17.48 15.78 16.28
C GLY A 18 16.19 16.26 15.60
N PRO A 19 16.16 17.49 15.06
CA PRO A 19 15.00 17.92 14.31
C PRO A 19 14.79 16.92 13.19
N SER A 20 13.52 16.60 12.89
CA SER A 20 13.15 16.05 11.58
C SER A 20 14.00 16.77 10.52
N ALA A 21 14.46 16.07 9.48
CA ALA A 21 15.24 16.67 8.37
C ALA A 21 14.41 17.67 7.53
N TYR A 22 13.40 18.28 8.13
CA TYR A 22 12.54 19.28 7.57
C TYR A 22 13.30 20.61 7.44
N PHE A 23 13.65 20.90 6.19
CA PHE A 23 13.95 22.24 5.73
C PHE A 23 12.90 22.55 4.66
N PRO A 24 11.96 23.50 4.86
CA PRO A 24 11.20 23.98 3.73
C PRO A 24 12.17 24.81 2.90
N SER A 25 12.50 24.30 1.73
CA SER A 25 13.33 25.00 0.79
C SER A 25 12.59 24.90 -0.52
N SER A 26 11.96 25.98 -0.94
CA SER A 26 11.68 26.15 -2.37
C SER A 26 13.00 26.40 -3.15
N PHE A 27 14.07 25.69 -2.76
CA PHE A 27 15.45 25.61 -3.24
C PHE A 27 16.32 26.86 -3.03
N ALA A 28 16.40 27.30 -1.78
CA ALA A 28 17.22 28.38 -1.19
C ALA A 28 18.21 29.14 -2.11
N ARG A 29 17.70 30.19 -2.78
CA ARG A 29 18.44 31.44 -3.01
C ARG A 29 18.53 32.21 -1.69
N GLN A 30 19.69 32.24 -1.04
CA GLN A 30 20.30 33.44 -0.46
C GLN A 30 21.73 33.11 -0.02
N SER A 31 22.66 33.77 -0.69
CA SER A 31 24.08 33.84 -0.37
C SER A 31 24.30 34.37 1.05
N GLY A 32 25.01 33.59 1.87
CA GLY A 32 25.87 34.06 2.98
C GLY A 32 25.22 34.86 4.10
N VAL A 33 24.73 34.20 5.15
CA VAL A 33 24.74 34.78 6.51
C VAL A 33 25.03 33.66 7.52
N ALA A 34 26.06 33.88 8.34
CA ALA A 34 26.46 33.00 9.42
C ALA A 34 25.43 33.00 10.56
N GLY A 35 25.38 31.87 11.28
CA GLY A 35 24.51 31.51 12.40
C GLY A 35 23.72 32.62 13.11
N SER A 36 22.40 32.45 13.17
CA SER A 36 21.56 33.04 14.22
C SER A 36 20.25 32.27 14.41
N THR A 37 19.67 32.47 15.59
CA THR A 37 18.36 32.05 16.13
C THR A 37 17.17 31.94 15.16
N ALA A 38 17.24 32.51 13.95
CA ALA A 38 16.23 32.36 12.91
C ALA A 38 16.07 30.92 12.40
N ALA A 39 17.15 30.13 12.36
CA ALA A 39 17.10 28.72 11.93
C ALA A 39 16.28 27.83 12.90
N GLN A 40 16.32 28.13 14.19
CA GLN A 40 15.47 27.48 15.19
C GLN A 40 14.01 27.85 14.95
N SER A 41 13.68 29.13 14.76
CA SER A 41 12.30 29.61 14.56
C SER A 41 11.57 28.99 13.35
N PHE A 42 12.31 28.55 12.32
CA PHE A 42 11.75 27.78 11.20
C PHE A 42 11.43 26.34 11.60
N GLN A 43 12.37 25.65 12.27
CA GLN A 43 12.14 24.31 12.85
C GLN A 43 10.90 24.30 13.78
N TRP A 44 10.67 25.39 14.52
CA TRP A 44 9.50 25.60 15.40
C TRP A 44 8.16 25.71 14.65
N ARG A 45 8.11 26.39 13.51
CA ARG A 45 6.86 26.59 12.75
C ARG A 45 6.49 25.38 11.91
N ASP A 46 7.47 24.63 11.44
CA ASP A 46 7.26 23.47 10.59
C ASP A 46 6.92 22.20 11.39
N ALA A 47 7.46 22.07 12.61
CA ALA A 47 6.97 21.09 13.58
C ALA A 47 5.50 21.34 13.90
N MET A 48 5.08 22.60 14.06
CA MET A 48 3.68 22.98 14.26
C MET A 48 2.81 22.70 13.02
N ALA A 49 3.33 22.91 11.80
CA ALA A 49 2.64 22.56 10.56
C ALA A 49 2.44 21.05 10.41
N SER A 50 3.45 20.24 10.79
CA SER A 50 3.36 18.77 10.85
C SER A 50 2.39 18.25 11.91
N ILE A 51 2.11 19.03 12.95
CA ILE A 51 1.10 18.73 13.98
C ILE A 51 -0.29 19.15 13.48
N GLY A 52 -0.39 20.26 12.76
CA GLY A 52 -1.60 20.74 12.10
C GLY A 52 -2.10 19.87 10.93
N GLU A 53 -1.26 18.97 10.41
CA GLU A 53 -1.63 17.93 9.43
C GLU A 53 -2.63 16.89 10.00
N HIS A 54 -2.88 16.87 11.32
CA HIS A 54 -3.91 16.06 11.95
C HIS A 54 -5.00 16.92 12.63
N GLU A 55 -5.90 17.47 11.82
CA GLU A 55 -7.13 18.18 12.29
C GLU A 55 -7.98 17.34 13.26
N GLU A 56 -7.78 16.02 13.33
CA GLU A 56 -8.50 15.09 14.20
C GLU A 56 -8.31 15.33 15.70
N TRP A 57 -7.20 15.94 16.14
CA TRP A 57 -6.86 16.00 17.58
C TRP A 57 -7.14 17.36 18.23
N GLN A 58 -7.69 18.34 17.48
CA GLN A 58 -8.10 19.67 17.95
C GLN A 58 -7.13 20.32 18.97
N VAL A 59 -5.81 20.17 18.77
CA VAL A 59 -4.84 20.78 19.68
C VAL A 59 -4.74 22.26 19.33
N THR A 60 -5.50 23.09 20.05
CA THR A 60 -5.49 24.55 19.89
C THR A 60 -4.19 25.11 20.45
N GLY A 61 -3.31 25.59 19.56
CA GLY A 61 -1.97 26.07 19.89
C GLY A 61 -1.98 27.27 20.84
N THR A 62 -1.90 26.99 22.14
CA THR A 62 -1.65 28.01 23.18
C THR A 62 -0.73 27.52 24.32
N GLU A 63 -0.19 26.30 24.29
CA GLU A 63 0.70 25.76 25.33
C GLU A 63 2.06 25.26 24.82
N ASP A 64 3.03 25.17 25.74
CA ASP A 64 4.41 24.67 25.60
C ASP A 64 4.56 23.53 24.56
N LEU A 65 5.46 23.69 23.58
CA LEU A 65 5.68 22.71 22.51
C LEU A 65 6.10 21.35 23.07
N ASN A 66 6.87 21.32 24.16
CA ASN A 66 7.26 20.05 24.79
C ASN A 66 6.02 19.33 25.33
N HIS A 67 5.07 20.07 25.91
CA HIS A 67 3.79 19.53 26.31
C HIS A 67 2.98 19.04 25.09
N THR A 68 2.86 19.86 24.05
CA THR A 68 2.14 19.51 22.81
C THR A 68 2.72 18.26 22.13
N LEU A 69 4.05 18.17 21.98
CA LEU A 69 4.73 17.00 21.40
C LEU A 69 4.56 15.74 22.27
N ARG A 70 4.62 15.87 23.60
CA ARG A 70 4.34 14.75 24.51
C ARG A 70 2.90 14.28 24.37
N THR A 71 1.95 15.19 24.29
CA THR A 71 0.53 14.89 24.09
C THR A 71 0.28 14.21 22.74
N VAL A 72 0.83 14.73 21.64
CA VAL A 72 0.73 14.09 20.31
C VAL A 72 1.37 12.70 20.30
N ARG A 73 2.56 12.54 20.89
CA ARG A 73 3.23 11.24 21.04
C ARG A 73 2.37 10.26 21.83
N HIS A 74 1.79 10.70 22.94
CA HIS A 74 0.92 9.88 23.79
C HIS A 74 -0.38 9.47 23.06
N LEU A 75 -1.04 10.41 22.40
CA LEU A 75 -2.26 10.16 21.63
C LEU A 75 -2.00 9.20 20.45
N ARG A 76 -0.92 9.41 19.70
CA ARG A 76 -0.48 8.49 18.62
C ARG A 76 -0.19 7.10 19.18
N ALA A 77 0.57 6.97 20.26
CA ALA A 77 0.86 5.66 20.85
C ALA A 77 -0.41 4.91 21.29
N LYS A 78 -1.43 5.63 21.78
CA LYS A 78 -2.73 5.06 22.18
C LYS A 78 -3.63 4.70 21.00
N SER A 79 -3.61 5.46 19.91
CA SER A 79 -4.38 5.14 18.69
C SER A 79 -3.73 4.01 17.88
N MET A 80 -2.41 3.85 17.96
CA MET A 80 -1.65 2.91 17.11
C MET A 80 -2.12 1.46 17.23
N GLY A 81 -2.53 0.99 18.41
CA GLY A 81 -3.05 -0.37 18.54
C GLY A 81 -4.30 -0.65 17.72
N ARG A 82 -5.22 0.32 17.67
CA ARG A 82 -6.42 0.21 16.84
C ARG A 82 -6.05 0.23 15.37
N ILE A 83 -5.12 1.11 14.97
CA ILE A 83 -4.63 1.20 13.59
C ILE A 83 -3.97 -0.10 13.14
N VAL A 84 -3.01 -0.63 13.93
CA VAL A 84 -2.33 -1.91 13.66
C VAL A 84 -3.36 -3.04 13.52
N HIS A 85 -4.28 -3.15 14.46
CA HIS A 85 -5.32 -4.18 14.44
C HIS A 85 -6.19 -4.09 13.17
N SER A 86 -6.67 -2.89 12.84
CA SER A 86 -7.47 -2.66 11.64
C SER A 86 -6.68 -2.88 10.34
N LEU A 87 -5.38 -2.57 10.30
CA LEU A 87 -4.52 -2.86 9.14
C LEU A 87 -4.35 -4.37 8.92
N LYS A 88 -4.19 -5.16 10.00
CA LYS A 88 -4.21 -6.63 9.92
C LYS A 88 -5.55 -7.14 9.39
N ARG A 89 -6.66 -6.64 9.94
CA ARG A 89 -8.00 -7.04 9.48
C ARG A 89 -8.25 -6.70 8.00
N ALA A 90 -7.67 -5.62 7.49
CA ALA A 90 -7.74 -5.27 6.07
C ALA A 90 -6.96 -6.23 5.14
N GLN A 91 -6.01 -7.01 5.67
CA GLN A 91 -5.29 -8.05 4.93
C GLN A 91 -6.07 -9.37 4.85
N HIS A 92 -7.07 -9.56 5.70
CA HIS A 92 -8.00 -10.67 5.60
C HIS A 92 -9.06 -10.30 4.57
N VAL A 93 -9.06 -11.01 3.45
CA VAL A 93 -9.88 -10.72 2.29
C VAL A 93 -10.92 -11.82 2.11
N TYR A 94 -12.19 -11.43 2.23
CA TYR A 94 -13.34 -12.28 1.94
C TYR A 94 -13.77 -12.01 0.51
N VAL A 95 -13.59 -13.01 -0.36
CA VAL A 95 -14.05 -12.96 -1.75
C VAL A 95 -15.17 -13.96 -1.91
N ALA A 96 -16.35 -13.51 -2.31
CA ALA A 96 -17.43 -14.41 -2.69
C ALA A 96 -17.81 -14.25 -4.16
N PHE A 97 -18.19 -15.38 -4.76
CA PHE A 97 -18.77 -15.42 -6.10
C PHE A 97 -20.26 -15.68 -5.97
N VAL A 98 -21.07 -14.83 -6.59
CA VAL A 98 -22.51 -15.04 -6.81
C VAL A 98 -22.66 -15.35 -8.28
N MET A 99 -23.21 -16.51 -8.60
CA MET A 99 -23.15 -16.98 -9.97
C MET A 99 -24.44 -17.67 -10.38
N ASP A 100 -24.86 -17.37 -11.60
CA ASP A 100 -25.86 -18.15 -12.32
C ASP A 100 -25.31 -19.56 -12.58
N THR A 101 -26.09 -20.57 -12.21
CA THR A 101 -25.73 -22.00 -12.31
C THR A 101 -26.67 -22.78 -13.24
N THR A 102 -27.30 -22.09 -14.20
CA THR A 102 -28.12 -22.70 -15.26
C THR A 102 -27.28 -23.23 -16.42
N GLY A 103 -27.93 -23.91 -17.37
CA GLY A 103 -27.25 -24.63 -18.45
C GLY A 103 -26.30 -23.79 -19.33
N SER A 104 -26.58 -22.50 -19.54
CA SER A 104 -25.72 -21.61 -20.35
C SER A 104 -24.40 -21.25 -19.66
N MET A 105 -24.32 -21.42 -18.34
CA MET A 105 -23.21 -20.94 -17.52
C MET A 105 -22.07 -21.96 -17.31
N GLY A 106 -22.17 -23.15 -17.92
CA GLY A 106 -21.21 -24.25 -17.74
C GLY A 106 -19.75 -23.84 -18.02
N GLU A 107 -19.47 -23.17 -19.14
CA GLU A 107 -18.11 -22.73 -19.49
C GLU A 107 -17.56 -21.68 -18.52
N HIS A 108 -18.43 -20.81 -17.99
CA HIS A 108 -18.03 -19.80 -17.01
C HIS A 108 -17.74 -20.41 -15.64
N LEU A 109 -18.46 -21.46 -15.24
CA LEU A 109 -18.19 -22.19 -14.00
C LEU A 109 -16.81 -22.85 -14.07
N ASP A 110 -16.47 -23.44 -15.20
CA ASP A 110 -15.16 -24.06 -15.43
C ASP A 110 -14.02 -23.04 -15.39
N MET A 111 -14.25 -21.82 -15.89
CA MET A 111 -13.29 -20.72 -15.79
C MET A 111 -13.01 -20.32 -14.33
N VAL A 112 -14.05 -20.17 -13.50
CA VAL A 112 -13.88 -19.85 -12.06
C VAL A 112 -13.07 -20.95 -11.37
N LYS A 113 -13.37 -22.23 -11.65
CA LYS A 113 -12.63 -23.38 -11.10
C LYS A 113 -11.15 -23.35 -11.48
N ALA A 114 -10.85 -23.04 -12.75
CA ALA A 114 -9.48 -23.01 -13.26
C ALA A 114 -8.66 -21.85 -12.70
N GLN A 115 -9.27 -20.69 -12.47
CA GLN A 115 -8.54 -19.46 -12.11
C GLN A 115 -8.46 -19.21 -10.60
N ILE A 116 -9.34 -19.78 -9.78
CA ILE A 116 -9.38 -19.48 -8.33
C ILE A 116 -8.08 -19.86 -7.60
N ALA A 117 -7.41 -20.94 -8.00
CA ALA A 117 -6.12 -21.33 -7.43
C ALA A 117 -5.02 -20.34 -7.78
N ALA A 118 -5.02 -19.82 -9.01
CA ALA A 118 -4.09 -18.77 -9.43
C ALA A 118 -4.38 -17.47 -8.68
N ILE A 119 -5.66 -17.09 -8.51
CA ILE A 119 -6.08 -15.89 -7.77
C ILE A 119 -5.61 -15.98 -6.32
N ALA A 120 -5.87 -17.11 -5.65
CA ALA A 120 -5.45 -17.34 -4.27
C ALA A 120 -3.93 -17.21 -4.13
N THR A 121 -3.18 -17.85 -5.02
CA THR A 121 -1.71 -17.77 -5.04
C THR A 121 -1.24 -16.33 -5.24
N ALA A 122 -1.85 -15.58 -6.16
CA ALA A 122 -1.44 -14.21 -6.46
C ALA A 122 -1.73 -13.22 -5.32
N LEU A 123 -2.84 -13.40 -4.61
CA LEU A 123 -3.19 -12.58 -3.43
C LEU A 123 -2.30 -12.92 -2.24
N GLU A 124 -1.99 -14.20 -2.02
CA GLU A 124 -1.06 -14.63 -0.97
C GLU A 124 0.34 -14.05 -1.21
N LEU A 125 0.80 -14.00 -2.46
CA LEU A 125 2.10 -13.41 -2.83
C LEU A 125 2.22 -11.90 -2.54
N VAL A 126 1.11 -11.20 -2.31
CA VAL A 126 1.10 -9.77 -1.93
C VAL A 126 0.73 -9.53 -0.47
N GLY A 127 0.58 -10.61 0.30
CA GLY A 127 0.30 -10.59 1.74
C GLY A 127 -1.13 -10.43 2.13
N LEU A 128 -2.03 -11.04 1.36
CA LEU A 128 -3.45 -11.08 1.63
C LEU A 128 -3.88 -12.50 1.98
N GLU A 129 -4.60 -12.65 3.10
CA GLU A 129 -5.18 -13.91 3.53
C GLU A 129 -6.56 -14.06 2.89
N LEU A 130 -6.67 -14.96 1.91
CA LEU A 130 -7.91 -15.14 1.15
C LEU A 130 -8.84 -16.16 1.83
N LEU A 131 -10.09 -15.75 2.04
CA LEU A 131 -11.21 -16.64 2.30
C LEU A 131 -12.18 -16.57 1.12
N VAL A 132 -12.51 -17.73 0.53
CA VAL A 132 -13.40 -17.82 -0.62
C VAL A 132 -14.77 -18.38 -0.23
N GLY A 133 -15.83 -17.76 -0.73
CA GLY A 133 -17.22 -18.20 -0.59
C GLY A 133 -17.92 -18.28 -1.94
N PHE A 134 -18.99 -19.06 -2.04
CA PHE A 134 -19.75 -19.22 -3.28
C PHE A 134 -21.24 -19.22 -3.00
N VAL A 135 -22.01 -18.59 -3.88
CA VAL A 135 -23.47 -18.65 -3.93
C VAL A 135 -23.88 -18.90 -5.38
N GLY A 136 -24.39 -20.10 -5.65
CA GLY A 136 -25.03 -20.43 -6.91
C GLY A 136 -26.52 -20.09 -6.83
N TYR A 137 -27.08 -19.53 -7.89
CA TYR A 137 -28.52 -19.37 -8.05
C TYR A 137 -29.00 -19.92 -9.40
N LYS A 138 -30.29 -20.28 -9.46
CA LYS A 138 -31.05 -20.71 -10.65
C LYS A 138 -32.40 -20.00 -10.67
N ASP A 139 -33.33 -20.40 -11.53
CA ASP A 139 -34.68 -19.85 -11.54
C ASP A 139 -35.51 -20.33 -10.33
N HIS A 140 -36.57 -19.59 -10.00
CA HIS A 140 -37.55 -19.99 -9.01
C HIS A 140 -38.25 -21.29 -9.42
N GLY A 141 -38.21 -22.28 -8.53
CA GLY A 141 -38.85 -23.58 -8.74
C GLY A 141 -37.90 -24.67 -9.21
N ASP A 142 -36.67 -24.31 -9.59
CA ASP A 142 -35.61 -25.28 -9.84
C ASP A 142 -35.16 -25.98 -8.56
N ALA A 143 -34.73 -27.24 -8.70
CA ALA A 143 -34.12 -27.98 -7.61
C ALA A 143 -32.77 -27.35 -7.23
N ASP A 144 -32.51 -27.25 -5.94
CA ASP A 144 -31.32 -26.59 -5.40
C ASP A 144 -31.14 -25.16 -5.95
N SER A 145 -32.22 -24.39 -6.01
CA SER A 145 -32.25 -23.05 -6.61
C SER A 145 -31.26 -22.06 -5.99
N ILE A 146 -30.84 -22.28 -4.73
CA ILE A 146 -29.79 -21.51 -4.07
C ILE A 146 -28.80 -22.49 -3.40
N GLN A 147 -27.53 -22.41 -3.81
CA GLN A 147 -26.45 -23.26 -3.30
C GLN A 147 -25.40 -22.39 -2.61
N VAL A 148 -25.10 -22.65 -1.33
CA VAL A 148 -24.18 -21.79 -0.56
C VAL A 148 -22.98 -22.58 -0.05
N LEU A 149 -21.79 -22.08 -0.36
CA LEU A 149 -20.54 -22.44 0.29
C LEU A 149 -20.11 -21.28 1.21
N PRO A 150 -20.15 -21.46 2.55
CA PRO A 150 -19.59 -20.50 3.48
C PRO A 150 -18.07 -20.32 3.26
N PHE A 151 -17.55 -19.17 3.70
CA PHE A 151 -16.14 -18.83 3.55
C PHE A 151 -15.19 -19.91 4.05
N THR A 152 -14.17 -20.19 3.25
CA THR A 152 -13.13 -21.19 3.54
C THR A 152 -11.77 -20.70 3.02
N SER A 153 -10.70 -20.93 3.78
CA SER A 153 -9.32 -20.75 3.31
C SER A 153 -8.83 -21.94 2.47
N ASN A 154 -9.57 -23.07 2.49
CA ASN A 154 -9.25 -24.24 1.68
C ASN A 154 -9.79 -24.11 0.26
N VAL A 155 -8.92 -23.67 -0.66
CA VAL A 155 -9.23 -23.53 -2.09
C VAL A 155 -9.68 -24.86 -2.72
N GLY A 156 -9.11 -26.00 -2.31
CA GLY A 156 -9.53 -27.32 -2.80
C GLY A 156 -10.92 -27.74 -2.30
N LYS A 157 -11.40 -27.22 -1.17
CA LYS A 157 -12.81 -27.38 -0.75
C LYS A 157 -13.73 -26.56 -1.65
N PHE A 158 -13.33 -25.33 -1.99
CA PHE A 158 -14.07 -24.49 -2.92
C PHE A 158 -14.17 -25.13 -4.30
N GLN A 159 -13.05 -25.60 -4.87
CA GLN A 159 -13.03 -26.25 -6.18
C GLN A 159 -13.97 -27.46 -6.23
N ARG A 160 -13.88 -28.37 -5.24
CA ARG A 160 -14.77 -29.54 -5.17
C ARG A 160 -16.25 -29.18 -5.01
N PHE A 161 -16.56 -28.10 -4.30
CA PHE A 161 -17.93 -27.62 -4.19
C PHE A 161 -18.45 -27.14 -5.54
N VAL A 162 -17.70 -26.28 -6.24
CA VAL A 162 -18.09 -25.75 -7.55
C VAL A 162 -18.10 -26.85 -8.62
N GLU A 163 -17.23 -27.86 -8.52
CA GLU A 163 -17.26 -29.07 -9.37
C GLU A 163 -18.52 -29.92 -9.20
N ALA A 164 -19.12 -29.91 -8.01
CA ALA A 164 -20.33 -30.67 -7.72
C ALA A 164 -21.62 -29.96 -8.16
N ILE A 165 -21.53 -28.70 -8.59
CA ILE A 165 -22.67 -27.95 -9.10
C ILE A 165 -23.00 -28.45 -10.51
N ASP A 166 -24.21 -28.98 -10.67
CA ASP A 166 -24.75 -29.35 -11.97
C ASP A 166 -25.40 -28.14 -12.62
N ALA A 167 -24.80 -27.68 -13.73
CA ALA A 167 -25.28 -26.59 -14.55
C ALA A 167 -26.48 -27.06 -15.38
N ASN A 168 -27.62 -27.19 -14.71
CA ASN A 168 -28.88 -27.68 -15.25
C ASN A 168 -30.02 -26.78 -14.77
N GLY A 169 -31.19 -26.90 -15.41
CA GLY A 169 -32.29 -25.95 -15.19
C GLY A 169 -32.13 -24.70 -16.06
N GLY A 170 -33.10 -23.81 -15.94
CA GLY A 170 -33.32 -22.68 -16.85
C GLY A 170 -34.07 -23.09 -18.12
N ASP A 171 -35.37 -22.74 -18.20
CA ASP A 171 -36.17 -22.89 -19.42
C ASP A 171 -35.92 -21.70 -20.38
N ASP A 172 -35.82 -20.47 -19.85
CA ASP A 172 -35.40 -19.20 -20.49
C ASP A 172 -35.30 -18.09 -19.40
N ALA A 173 -34.53 -17.01 -19.65
CA ALA A 173 -34.48 -15.83 -18.76
C ALA A 173 -35.88 -15.23 -18.49
N PRO A 174 -36.14 -14.60 -17.32
CA PRO A 174 -35.22 -14.18 -16.23
C PRO A 174 -34.90 -15.25 -15.17
N GLU A 175 -33.98 -14.94 -14.24
CA GLU A 175 -33.48 -15.86 -13.18
C GLU A 175 -33.65 -15.30 -11.75
N ASP A 176 -33.44 -16.10 -10.68
CA ASP A 176 -33.49 -15.66 -9.26
C ASP A 176 -32.22 -14.91 -8.81
N VAL A 177 -31.85 -13.87 -9.55
CA VAL A 177 -30.68 -13.02 -9.25
C VAL A 177 -30.82 -12.34 -7.89
N LEU A 178 -32.03 -11.87 -7.55
CA LEU A 178 -32.28 -11.16 -6.29
C LEU A 178 -32.20 -12.10 -5.08
N GLY A 179 -32.68 -13.34 -5.19
CA GLY A 179 -32.52 -14.39 -4.18
C GLY A 179 -31.07 -14.78 -4.01
N GLY A 180 -30.31 -14.93 -5.09
CA GLY A 180 -28.85 -15.16 -5.05
C GLY A 180 -28.09 -14.07 -4.30
N LEU A 181 -28.35 -12.81 -4.61
CA LEU A 181 -27.72 -11.67 -3.91
C LEU A 181 -28.18 -11.55 -2.46
N TRP A 182 -29.45 -11.85 -2.16
CA TRP A 182 -29.94 -11.86 -0.79
C TRP A 182 -29.31 -12.98 0.04
N ALA A 183 -29.15 -14.17 -0.52
CA ALA A 183 -28.44 -15.28 0.11
C ALA A 183 -26.97 -14.92 0.37
N ALA A 184 -26.30 -14.26 -0.59
CA ALA A 184 -24.96 -13.75 -0.37
C ALA A 184 -24.89 -12.73 0.78
N ALA A 185 -25.88 -11.85 0.91
CA ALA A 185 -25.92 -10.83 1.96
C ALA A 185 -26.28 -11.38 3.36
N THR A 186 -26.91 -12.55 3.45
CA THR A 186 -27.49 -13.06 4.72
C THR A 186 -26.96 -14.41 5.18
N GLN A 187 -26.49 -15.25 4.27
CA GLN A 187 -26.01 -16.61 4.56
C GLN A 187 -24.49 -16.72 4.57
N LEU A 188 -23.78 -15.82 3.87
CA LEU A 188 -22.32 -15.77 3.95
C LEU A 188 -21.89 -15.03 5.22
N PRO A 189 -21.01 -15.62 6.05
CA PRO A 189 -20.54 -15.00 7.28
C PRO A 189 -19.47 -13.95 6.98
N TRP A 190 -19.89 -12.79 6.47
CA TRP A 190 -19.02 -11.64 6.23
C TRP A 190 -18.49 -11.06 7.54
N GLU A 191 -17.27 -10.55 7.50
CA GLU A 191 -16.63 -9.86 8.61
C GLU A 191 -16.52 -8.36 8.28
N PRO A 192 -17.39 -7.47 8.82
CA PRO A 192 -17.45 -6.06 8.39
C PRO A 192 -16.16 -5.25 8.63
N GLU A 193 -15.31 -5.72 9.54
CA GLU A 193 -13.99 -5.12 9.81
C GLU A 193 -12.88 -5.63 8.88
N CYS A 194 -13.19 -6.54 7.95
CA CYS A 194 -12.28 -7.08 6.96
C CYS A 194 -12.55 -6.51 5.56
N THR A 195 -11.70 -6.85 4.59
CA THR A 195 -11.92 -6.47 3.19
C THR A 195 -12.87 -7.45 2.54
N ASN A 196 -14.08 -7.01 2.21
CA ASN A 196 -15.14 -7.87 1.67
C ASN A 196 -15.44 -7.50 0.21
N VAL A 197 -15.36 -8.48 -0.69
CA VAL A 197 -15.56 -8.30 -2.13
C VAL A 197 -16.51 -9.36 -2.65
N LEU A 198 -17.52 -8.92 -3.39
CA LEU A 198 -18.53 -9.79 -4.02
C LEU A 198 -18.48 -9.63 -5.53
N PHE A 199 -18.13 -10.72 -6.22
CA PHE A 199 -18.21 -10.82 -7.67
C PHE A 199 -19.50 -11.53 -8.07
N HIS A 200 -20.39 -10.80 -8.74
CA HIS A 200 -21.60 -11.36 -9.30
C HIS A 200 -21.44 -11.55 -10.81
N ILE A 201 -21.61 -12.79 -11.29
CA ILE A 201 -21.44 -13.18 -12.70
C ILE A 201 -22.73 -13.86 -13.16
N GLY A 202 -23.36 -13.33 -14.21
CA GLY A 202 -24.59 -13.89 -14.78
C GLY A 202 -24.86 -13.34 -16.18
N ASP A 203 -25.59 -14.11 -16.98
CA ASP A 203 -25.98 -13.78 -18.34
C ASP A 203 -27.45 -13.34 -18.47
N ALA A 204 -28.27 -13.58 -17.44
CA ALA A 204 -29.67 -13.19 -17.36
C ALA A 204 -30.00 -12.14 -16.25
N PRO A 205 -31.02 -11.28 -16.46
CA PRO A 205 -31.51 -10.35 -15.43
C PRO A 205 -32.46 -11.04 -14.42
N PRO A 206 -32.80 -10.39 -13.28
CA PRO A 206 -33.87 -10.84 -12.39
C PRO A 206 -35.26 -10.66 -13.00
N HIS A 207 -36.23 -11.38 -12.43
CA HIS A 207 -37.65 -11.16 -12.72
C HIS A 207 -38.12 -9.73 -12.45
N GLY A 208 -39.05 -9.29 -13.28
CA GLY A 208 -39.71 -8.00 -13.22
C GLY A 208 -39.42 -7.15 -14.44
N THR A 209 -40.48 -6.55 -15.00
CA THR A 209 -40.43 -5.61 -16.14
C THR A 209 -39.58 -4.35 -15.88
N THR A 210 -39.17 -4.14 -14.63
CA THR A 210 -38.21 -3.08 -14.24
C THR A 210 -36.79 -3.40 -14.68
N TYR A 211 -36.43 -4.68 -14.79
CA TYR A 211 -35.07 -5.15 -15.08
C TYR A 211 -34.90 -5.71 -16.49
N TRP A 212 -36.00 -6.03 -17.19
CA TRP A 212 -35.99 -6.65 -18.51
C TRP A 212 -37.28 -6.34 -19.29
N THR A 213 -37.22 -6.39 -20.63
CA THR A 213 -38.38 -6.11 -21.51
C THR A 213 -38.90 -7.33 -22.27
N GLY A 214 -38.25 -8.48 -22.13
CA GLY A 214 -38.70 -9.72 -22.79
C GLY A 214 -39.83 -10.41 -22.03
N TYR A 215 -40.09 -11.66 -22.41
CA TYR A 215 -41.07 -12.49 -21.73
C TYR A 215 -40.60 -12.80 -20.30
N ASP A 216 -41.54 -12.84 -19.36
CA ASP A 216 -41.28 -13.06 -17.94
C ASP A 216 -42.52 -13.65 -17.28
N ASN A 217 -42.36 -14.75 -16.55
CA ASN A 217 -43.41 -15.40 -15.79
C ASN A 217 -43.81 -14.59 -14.54
N PHE A 218 -42.94 -13.68 -14.08
CA PHE A 218 -43.12 -12.82 -12.93
C PHE A 218 -42.91 -11.33 -13.29
N PRO A 219 -43.75 -10.75 -14.19
CA PRO A 219 -43.52 -9.40 -14.72
C PRO A 219 -43.59 -8.27 -13.68
N SER A 220 -44.15 -8.54 -12.49
CA SER A 220 -44.16 -7.63 -11.33
C SER A 220 -43.05 -7.91 -10.30
N GLY A 221 -42.11 -8.80 -10.61
CA GLY A 221 -41.15 -9.39 -9.66
C GLY A 221 -41.72 -10.60 -8.93
N HIS A 222 -40.84 -11.48 -8.44
CA HIS A 222 -41.27 -12.65 -7.70
C HIS A 222 -41.64 -12.28 -6.24
N PRO A 223 -42.70 -12.85 -5.63
CA PRO A 223 -43.15 -12.44 -4.29
C PRO A 223 -42.16 -12.66 -3.14
N LEU A 224 -41.18 -13.55 -3.31
CA LEU A 224 -40.15 -13.82 -2.30
C LEU A 224 -38.95 -12.86 -2.40
N ASP A 225 -38.85 -12.10 -3.49
CA ASP A 225 -37.69 -11.26 -3.75
C ASP A 225 -37.59 -10.12 -2.75
N GLN A 226 -36.36 -9.88 -2.30
CA GLN A 226 -36.03 -8.66 -1.59
C GLN A 226 -35.75 -7.54 -2.57
N SER A 227 -36.18 -6.33 -2.20
CA SER A 227 -35.90 -5.15 -3.03
C SER A 227 -34.37 -4.93 -3.14
N PRO A 228 -33.87 -4.42 -4.28
CA PRO A 228 -32.46 -4.06 -4.42
C PRO A 228 -31.96 -3.12 -3.31
N GLY A 229 -32.80 -2.20 -2.84
CA GLY A 229 -32.47 -1.30 -1.73
C GLY A 229 -32.18 -2.03 -0.41
N ALA A 230 -32.93 -3.10 -0.10
CA ALA A 230 -32.67 -3.93 1.07
C ALA A 230 -31.39 -4.75 0.93
N ILE A 231 -31.19 -5.38 -0.23
CA ILE A 231 -30.01 -6.18 -0.54
C ILE A 231 -28.74 -5.34 -0.47
N PHE A 232 -28.67 -4.25 -1.24
CA PHE A 232 -27.49 -3.39 -1.28
C PHE A 232 -27.28 -2.61 0.02
N GLY A 233 -28.36 -2.29 0.76
CA GLY A 233 -28.27 -1.74 2.11
C GLY A 233 -27.58 -2.72 3.08
N GLN A 234 -27.92 -4.01 3.00
CA GLN A 234 -27.30 -5.05 3.81
C GLN A 234 -25.82 -5.27 3.42
N LEU A 235 -25.52 -5.37 2.13
CA LEU A 235 -24.15 -5.49 1.64
C LEU A 235 -23.27 -4.29 2.06
N LEU A 236 -23.83 -3.07 2.00
CA LEU A 236 -23.15 -1.87 2.48
C LEU A 236 -22.88 -1.91 3.99
N ALA A 237 -23.85 -2.36 4.80
CA ALA A 237 -23.67 -2.51 6.24
C ALA A 237 -22.58 -3.54 6.59
N LEU A 238 -22.39 -4.55 5.73
CA LEU A 238 -21.35 -5.57 5.82
C LEU A 238 -20.02 -5.15 5.18
N ASN A 239 -19.89 -3.89 4.73
CA ASN A 239 -18.69 -3.38 4.06
C ASN A 239 -18.30 -4.15 2.79
N VAL A 240 -19.27 -4.66 2.03
CA VAL A 240 -19.04 -5.46 0.82
C VAL A 240 -18.94 -4.56 -0.42
N ALA A 241 -17.81 -4.63 -1.11
CA ALA A 241 -17.64 -4.03 -2.44
C ALA A 241 -18.22 -4.95 -3.52
N TYR A 242 -19.20 -4.46 -4.27
CA TYR A 242 -19.93 -5.24 -5.27
C TYR A 242 -19.44 -4.96 -6.70
N TYR A 243 -19.08 -6.05 -7.39
CA TYR A 243 -18.60 -6.06 -8.77
C TYR A 243 -19.51 -6.95 -9.61
N PHE A 244 -19.89 -6.47 -10.80
CA PHE A 244 -20.72 -7.23 -11.73
C PHE A 244 -19.95 -7.58 -13.00
N GLY A 245 -19.78 -8.87 -13.25
CA GLY A 245 -19.21 -9.43 -14.46
C GLY A 245 -20.30 -9.59 -15.51
N LYS A 246 -20.30 -8.71 -16.50
CA LYS A 246 -21.29 -8.70 -17.59
C LYS A 246 -20.91 -9.73 -18.65
N LEU A 247 -21.84 -10.61 -18.98
CA LEU A 247 -21.70 -11.60 -20.07
C LEU A 247 -22.51 -11.22 -21.32
N THR A 248 -23.68 -10.61 -21.13
CA THR A 248 -24.61 -10.26 -22.21
C THR A 248 -25.13 -8.84 -22.05
N THR A 249 -25.76 -8.29 -23.08
CA THR A 249 -26.48 -7.01 -22.97
C THR A 249 -27.82 -7.13 -22.26
N TRP A 250 -28.29 -8.34 -21.94
CA TRP A 250 -29.62 -8.56 -21.33
C TRP A 250 -29.68 -8.03 -19.91
N THR A 251 -28.53 -7.97 -19.23
CA THR A 251 -28.38 -7.47 -17.87
C THR A 251 -28.21 -5.94 -17.80
N ASP A 252 -28.25 -5.21 -18.93
CA ASP A 252 -27.97 -3.76 -18.95
C ASP A 252 -29.02 -2.95 -18.16
N MET A 253 -30.29 -3.32 -18.29
CA MET A 253 -31.37 -2.68 -17.53
C MET A 253 -31.24 -2.97 -16.03
N MET A 254 -30.95 -4.22 -15.65
CA MET A 254 -30.64 -4.59 -14.27
C MET A 254 -29.52 -3.71 -13.68
N VAL A 255 -28.39 -3.59 -14.38
CA VAL A 255 -27.25 -2.77 -13.93
C VAL A 255 -27.66 -1.30 -13.76
N GLN A 256 -28.47 -0.74 -14.66
CA GLN A 256 -28.96 0.64 -14.54
C GLN A 256 -29.85 0.83 -13.31
N VAL A 257 -30.67 -0.15 -12.95
CA VAL A 257 -31.51 -0.10 -11.75
C VAL A 257 -30.65 -0.23 -10.50
N PHE A 258 -29.75 -1.22 -10.46
CA PHE A 258 -28.89 -1.45 -9.29
C PHE A 258 -27.98 -0.25 -8.99
N ARG A 259 -27.50 0.47 -10.02
CA ARG A 259 -26.70 1.71 -9.87
C ARG A 259 -27.41 2.83 -9.10
N ARG A 260 -28.74 2.77 -8.97
CA ARG A 260 -29.50 3.73 -8.14
C ARG A 260 -29.38 3.43 -6.65
N HIS A 261 -28.95 2.22 -6.29
CA HIS A 261 -28.88 1.73 -4.91
C HIS A 261 -27.44 1.51 -4.41
N ALA A 262 -26.49 1.20 -5.31
CA ALA A 262 -25.09 0.98 -4.96
C ALA A 262 -24.13 1.50 -6.03
N ALA A 263 -22.88 1.76 -5.64
CA ALA A 263 -21.78 1.92 -6.59
C ALA A 263 -21.43 0.54 -7.16
N ILE A 264 -21.46 0.41 -8.49
CA ILE A 264 -21.23 -0.87 -9.19
C ILE A 264 -20.14 -0.68 -10.22
N THR A 265 -19.07 -1.45 -10.05
CA THR A 265 -18.05 -1.62 -11.08
C THR A 265 -18.46 -2.79 -11.97
N VAL A 266 -18.57 -2.51 -13.27
CA VAL A 266 -18.92 -3.52 -14.28
C VAL A 266 -17.68 -3.84 -15.10
N PHE A 267 -17.39 -5.12 -15.27
CA PHE A 267 -16.32 -5.61 -16.13
C PHE A 267 -16.88 -6.61 -17.14
N ASP A 268 -16.25 -6.73 -18.30
CA ASP A 268 -16.67 -7.66 -19.36
C ASP A 268 -16.02 -9.02 -19.11
N VAL A 269 -16.84 -10.07 -19.05
CA VAL A 269 -16.37 -11.45 -18.79
C VAL A 269 -16.32 -12.28 -20.09
N GLY A 270 -16.77 -11.73 -21.21
CA GLY A 270 -16.83 -12.42 -22.51
C GLY A 270 -15.45 -12.83 -23.06
N ASP A 271 -14.39 -12.11 -22.70
CA ASP A 271 -13.01 -12.54 -22.94
C ASP A 271 -12.55 -13.42 -21.78
N SER A 272 -12.59 -14.74 -21.95
CA SER A 272 -12.14 -15.80 -21.00
C SER A 272 -10.75 -15.61 -20.35
N ILE A 273 -10.00 -14.58 -20.76
CA ILE A 273 -8.66 -14.22 -20.33
C ILE A 273 -8.67 -13.25 -19.12
N ASP A 274 -9.75 -12.49 -18.85
CA ASP A 274 -9.68 -11.32 -17.93
C ASP A 274 -10.34 -11.47 -16.56
N LEU A 275 -11.00 -12.60 -16.23
CA LEU A 275 -11.58 -12.80 -14.88
C LEU A 275 -10.49 -12.74 -13.79
N TYR A 276 -9.37 -13.43 -13.99
CA TYR A 276 -8.21 -13.38 -13.11
C TYR A 276 -7.70 -11.94 -12.89
N GLY A 277 -7.50 -11.18 -13.97
CA GLY A 277 -7.00 -9.81 -13.91
C GLY A 277 -7.96 -8.87 -13.18
N SER A 278 -9.25 -8.99 -13.50
CA SER A 278 -10.33 -8.22 -12.88
C SER A 278 -10.46 -8.50 -11.38
N VAL A 279 -10.47 -9.78 -10.97
CA VAL A 279 -10.59 -10.16 -9.56
C VAL A 279 -9.40 -9.66 -8.74
N ILE A 280 -8.19 -9.83 -9.24
CA ILE A 280 -6.98 -9.36 -8.56
C ILE A 280 -6.99 -7.84 -8.42
N THR A 281 -7.28 -7.11 -9.50
CA THR A 281 -7.29 -5.65 -9.50
C THR A 281 -8.35 -5.11 -8.54
N ALA A 282 -9.59 -5.59 -8.65
CA ALA A 282 -10.70 -5.18 -7.79
C ALA A 282 -10.43 -5.48 -6.30
N THR A 283 -9.84 -6.64 -6.02
CA THR A 283 -9.49 -7.02 -4.64
C THR A 283 -8.39 -6.11 -4.08
N GLN A 284 -7.34 -5.86 -4.85
CA GLN A 284 -6.25 -4.96 -4.44
C GLN A 284 -6.75 -3.52 -4.22
N GLU A 285 -7.62 -3.01 -5.09
CA GLU A 285 -8.25 -1.70 -4.92
C GLU A 285 -9.11 -1.64 -3.65
N SER A 286 -9.87 -2.70 -3.36
CA SER A 286 -10.69 -2.80 -2.15
C SER A 286 -9.85 -2.82 -0.88
N VAL A 287 -8.73 -3.55 -0.87
CA VAL A 287 -7.77 -3.54 0.25
C VAL A 287 -7.18 -2.14 0.44
N VAL A 288 -6.74 -1.49 -0.63
CA VAL A 288 -6.16 -0.14 -0.58
C VAL A 288 -7.18 0.86 -0.03
N TYR A 289 -8.45 0.76 -0.47
CA TYR A 289 -9.53 1.61 0.00
C TYR A 289 -9.86 1.36 1.49
N HIS A 290 -9.85 0.11 1.93
CA HIS A 290 -10.06 -0.23 3.33
C HIS A 290 -8.93 0.29 4.22
N GLN A 291 -7.67 0.06 3.85
CA GLN A 291 -6.51 0.59 4.57
C GLN A 291 -6.54 2.12 4.65
N GLN A 292 -6.97 2.80 3.58
CA GLN A 292 -7.20 4.24 3.56
C GLN A 292 -8.23 4.71 4.60
N ARG A 293 -9.37 4.04 4.69
CA ARG A 293 -10.39 4.35 5.71
C ARG A 293 -9.84 4.20 7.12
N VAL A 294 -9.06 3.15 7.36
CA VAL A 294 -8.37 2.90 8.65
C VAL A 294 -7.36 4.01 8.97
N LEU A 295 -6.64 4.50 7.96
CA LEU A 295 -5.66 5.57 8.10
C LEU A 295 -6.27 7.00 8.00
N GLY A 296 -7.59 7.15 8.04
CA GLY A 296 -8.28 8.45 7.96
C GLY A 296 -8.17 9.16 6.58
N SER A 297 -7.72 8.44 5.56
CA SER A 297 -7.37 8.96 4.24
C SER A 297 -8.41 8.58 3.19
N VAL A 298 -9.60 9.18 3.19
CA VAL A 298 -10.63 8.87 2.17
C VAL A 298 -10.30 9.60 0.85
N GLY A 299 -9.84 8.87 -0.15
CA GLY A 299 -9.63 9.34 -1.52
C GLY A 299 -10.84 9.08 -2.43
N SER A 300 -11.05 9.92 -3.45
CA SER A 300 -12.05 9.70 -4.49
C SER A 300 -11.65 8.56 -5.44
N GLY A 301 -12.62 7.96 -6.14
CA GLY A 301 -12.36 7.05 -7.25
C GLY A 301 -11.47 7.71 -8.31
N GLN A 302 -10.52 6.96 -8.86
CA GLN A 302 -9.57 7.44 -9.86
C GLN A 302 -9.55 6.46 -11.03
N THR A 303 -9.57 6.97 -12.26
CA THR A 303 -9.45 6.15 -13.47
C THR A 303 -7.97 5.83 -13.72
N PHE A 304 -7.67 4.57 -14.03
CA PHE A 304 -6.32 4.08 -14.33
C PHE A 304 -6.11 3.87 -15.83
N ASP A 305 -4.88 4.07 -16.31
CA ASP A 305 -4.43 3.62 -17.63
C ASP A 305 -3.12 2.84 -17.48
N LEU A 306 -3.20 1.52 -17.67
CA LEU A 306 -2.07 0.61 -17.54
C LEU A 306 -1.08 0.74 -18.71
N ARG A 307 -1.49 1.34 -19.83
CA ARG A 307 -0.68 1.40 -21.05
C ARG A 307 0.36 2.51 -20.95
N VAL A 308 1.55 2.23 -21.47
CA VAL A 308 2.59 3.28 -21.63
C VAL A 308 2.05 4.33 -22.61
N PRO A 309 2.01 5.62 -22.22
CA PRO A 309 1.35 6.63 -23.03
C PRO A 309 2.17 7.00 -24.27
N THR A 310 1.48 7.52 -25.29
CA THR A 310 2.12 8.14 -26.45
C THR A 310 2.75 9.48 -26.06
N TRP A 311 4.07 9.47 -25.93
CA TRP A 311 4.80 10.60 -25.35
C TRP A 311 4.88 11.88 -26.18
N SER A 312 4.59 11.83 -27.49
CA SER A 312 4.63 13.01 -28.37
C SER A 312 3.56 14.05 -28.00
N GLY A 313 2.41 13.60 -27.48
CA GLY A 313 1.31 14.46 -27.05
C GLY A 313 1.40 14.93 -25.59
N ILE A 314 2.35 14.42 -24.80
CA ILE A 314 2.49 14.81 -23.39
C ILE A 314 3.36 16.05 -23.27
N LYS A 315 2.82 17.08 -22.60
CA LYS A 315 3.49 18.35 -22.32
C LYS A 315 4.82 18.13 -21.59
N ARG A 316 5.87 18.79 -22.09
CA ARG A 316 7.18 18.88 -21.42
C ARG A 316 7.13 19.99 -20.38
N ARG A 317 7.57 19.70 -19.16
CA ARG A 317 7.55 20.62 -18.01
C ARG A 317 8.96 20.78 -17.48
N GLN A 318 9.36 22.02 -17.17
CA GLN A 318 10.62 22.27 -16.46
C GLN A 318 10.41 21.93 -14.98
N ALA A 319 11.39 21.28 -14.37
CA ALA A 319 11.32 20.83 -13.00
C ALA A 319 12.62 21.08 -12.24
N GLU A 320 12.50 21.42 -10.97
CA GLU A 320 13.60 21.41 -10.01
C GLU A 320 13.45 20.20 -9.09
N LEU A 321 14.41 19.27 -9.17
CA LEU A 321 14.38 18.00 -8.47
C LEU A 321 15.29 18.06 -7.25
N ALA A 322 14.69 18.01 -6.06
CA ALA A 322 15.36 17.77 -4.79
C ALA A 322 15.60 16.29 -4.59
N ARG A 323 16.67 15.92 -3.91
CA ARG A 323 16.81 14.60 -3.31
C ARG A 323 17.64 14.66 -2.04
N TYR A 324 17.22 13.92 -1.02
CA TYR A 324 18.07 13.66 0.13
C TYR A 324 19.07 12.53 -0.12
N ARG A 325 20.27 12.72 0.40
CA ARG A 325 21.31 11.70 0.51
C ARG A 325 21.73 11.63 1.98
N CYS A 326 21.55 10.45 2.56
CA CYS A 326 22.14 10.12 3.86
C CYS A 326 23.54 9.54 3.63
N ASN A 327 24.54 10.00 4.36
CA ASN A 327 25.87 9.40 4.33
C ASN A 327 25.88 8.14 5.21
N PRO A 328 26.11 6.94 4.65
CA PRO A 328 26.11 5.71 5.44
C PRO A 328 27.15 5.71 6.55
N ALA A 329 28.29 6.41 6.37
CA ALA A 329 29.37 6.47 7.35
C ALA A 329 29.05 7.30 8.59
N THR A 330 28.03 8.16 8.53
CA THR A 330 27.62 9.02 9.65
C THR A 330 26.46 8.44 10.46
N LEU A 331 25.93 7.27 10.08
CA LEU A 331 24.91 6.57 10.86
C LEU A 331 25.58 5.93 12.08
N SER A 332 25.46 6.58 13.24
CA SER A 332 25.84 5.99 14.53
C SER A 332 24.58 5.46 15.24
N ALA A 333 24.77 4.46 16.09
CA ALA A 333 23.68 3.89 16.89
C ALA A 333 23.12 4.85 17.95
N GLU A 334 23.77 6.00 18.16
CA GLU A 334 23.37 7.06 19.10
C GLU A 334 22.86 8.31 18.35
N ASP A 335 23.25 8.52 17.09
CA ASP A 335 22.89 9.65 16.23
C ASP A 335 22.31 9.18 14.88
N VAL A 336 21.13 8.56 14.91
CA VAL A 336 20.34 8.30 13.69
C VAL A 336 19.71 9.59 13.12
N THR A 337 20.07 10.74 13.70
CA THR A 337 19.79 12.11 13.22
C THR A 337 20.60 12.48 11.98
N ALA A 338 21.40 11.53 11.46
CA ALA A 338 22.38 11.68 10.38
C ALA A 338 22.06 12.83 9.40
N PRO A 339 23.00 13.78 9.22
CA PRO A 339 22.76 14.97 8.41
C PRO A 339 22.45 14.56 6.96
N MET A 340 21.21 14.82 6.55
CA MET A 340 20.79 14.64 5.16
C MET A 340 21.38 15.76 4.32
N THR A 341 22.11 15.40 3.27
CA THR A 341 22.51 16.38 2.25
C THR A 341 21.41 16.45 1.21
N MET A 342 20.91 17.65 0.94
CA MET A 342 19.96 17.88 -0.15
C MET A 342 20.72 18.21 -1.44
N LEU A 343 20.44 17.46 -2.49
CA LEU A 343 20.95 17.67 -3.84
C LEU A 343 19.82 18.21 -4.71
N ILE A 344 20.11 19.26 -5.47
CA ILE A 344 19.12 19.92 -6.31
C ILE A 344 19.64 19.92 -7.74
N ARG A 345 18.79 19.53 -8.69
CA ARG A 345 19.11 19.63 -10.12
C ARG A 345 17.90 20.08 -10.92
N LYS A 346 18.15 20.75 -12.04
CA LYS A 346 17.09 21.12 -12.99
C LYS A 346 17.01 20.09 -14.10
N SER A 347 15.79 19.77 -14.51
CA SER A 347 15.54 18.83 -15.59
C SER A 347 14.25 19.17 -16.32
N THR A 348 14.05 18.52 -17.47
CA THR A 348 12.77 18.54 -18.18
C THR A 348 12.09 17.19 -17.98
N VAL A 349 10.84 17.21 -17.52
CA VAL A 349 10.04 16.01 -17.27
C VAL A 349 8.78 16.01 -18.12
N ARG A 350 8.19 14.84 -18.31
CA ARG A 350 6.83 14.66 -18.84
C ARG A 350 6.14 13.56 -18.04
N ILE A 351 4.88 13.80 -17.68
CA ILE A 351 4.11 12.93 -16.77
C ILE A 351 2.79 12.60 -17.45
N ALA A 352 2.40 11.33 -17.42
CA ALA A 352 1.13 10.85 -17.94
C ALA A 352 -0.05 11.55 -17.23
N PRO A 353 -1.18 11.77 -17.94
CA PRO A 353 -2.35 12.41 -17.35
C PRO A 353 -3.07 11.49 -16.35
N LEU A 354 -3.05 10.17 -16.57
CA LEU A 354 -3.70 9.16 -15.73
C LEU A 354 -2.67 8.29 -15.02
N PRO A 355 -2.94 7.85 -13.78
CA PRO A 355 -2.08 6.90 -13.08
C PRO A 355 -2.19 5.50 -13.70
N PHE A 356 -1.15 4.70 -13.54
CA PHE A 356 -1.17 3.28 -13.89
C PHE A 356 -1.22 2.36 -12.66
N ALA A 357 -0.98 2.89 -11.46
CA ALA A 357 -1.06 2.14 -10.21
C ALA A 357 -1.39 3.08 -9.04
N ARG A 358 -1.86 2.53 -7.93
CA ARG A 358 -2.15 3.27 -6.69
C ARG A 358 -1.84 2.41 -5.47
N GLY A 359 -1.30 3.05 -4.44
CA GLY A 359 -1.21 2.51 -3.09
C GLY A 359 -2.10 3.28 -2.10
N CYS A 360 -1.87 3.07 -0.81
CA CYS A 360 -2.71 3.64 0.24
C CYS A 360 -2.61 5.16 0.33
N GLU A 361 -1.44 5.74 0.07
CA GLU A 361 -1.23 7.19 0.20
C GLU A 361 -1.04 7.91 -1.14
N ARG A 362 -0.59 7.20 -2.18
CA ARG A 362 -0.10 7.80 -3.44
C ARG A 362 -0.55 7.04 -4.68
N SER A 363 -0.78 7.77 -5.76
CA SER A 363 -0.95 7.22 -7.11
C SER A 363 0.31 7.39 -7.94
N ALA A 364 0.63 6.37 -8.73
CA ALA A 364 1.81 6.30 -9.59
C ALA A 364 1.42 6.53 -11.06
N PHE A 365 2.18 7.39 -11.73
CA PHE A 365 2.00 7.83 -13.11
C PHE A 365 3.24 7.49 -13.91
N TYR A 366 3.07 7.06 -15.16
CA TYR A 366 4.21 6.94 -16.07
C TYR A 366 4.83 8.32 -16.25
N ALA A 367 6.15 8.40 -16.13
CA ALA A 367 6.87 9.64 -16.35
C ALA A 367 8.15 9.40 -17.15
N GLN A 368 8.69 10.47 -17.71
CA GLN A 368 10.05 10.47 -18.24
C GLN A 368 10.79 11.72 -17.83
N GLU A 369 12.08 11.55 -17.61
CA GLU A 369 13.01 12.62 -17.31
C GLU A 369 14.04 12.72 -18.43
N MET A 370 14.36 13.93 -18.87
CA MET A 370 15.46 14.18 -19.79
C MET A 370 16.79 14.07 -19.04
N VAL A 371 17.64 13.16 -19.47
CA VAL A 371 18.96 12.93 -18.87
C VAL A 371 20.04 13.08 -19.93
N SER A 372 21.07 13.86 -19.59
CA SER A 372 22.28 14.01 -20.41
C SER A 372 23.21 12.81 -20.21
N ASP A 373 23.82 12.33 -21.29
CA ASP A 373 24.84 11.28 -21.22
C ASP A 373 26.06 11.80 -20.43
N PRO A 374 26.49 11.12 -19.35
CA PRO A 374 27.65 11.54 -18.57
C PRO A 374 28.94 11.67 -19.40
N ASN A 375 29.06 10.86 -20.44
CA ASN A 375 30.25 10.81 -21.32
C ASN A 375 30.08 11.70 -22.56
N ALA A 376 28.86 12.18 -22.84
CA ALA A 376 28.56 13.06 -23.96
C ALA A 376 27.42 14.03 -23.58
N PRO A 377 27.68 15.10 -22.80
CA PRO A 377 26.64 15.97 -22.23
C PRO A 377 25.71 16.63 -23.27
N SER A 378 26.17 16.75 -24.52
CA SER A 378 25.37 17.23 -25.65
C SER A 378 24.29 16.24 -26.12
N LYS A 379 24.40 14.96 -25.76
CA LYS A 379 23.44 13.90 -26.07
C LYS A 379 22.49 13.74 -24.90
N CYS A 380 21.20 14.01 -25.13
CA CYS A 380 20.16 13.83 -24.14
C CYS A 380 19.22 12.69 -24.54
N SER A 381 18.73 11.93 -23.56
CA SER A 381 17.77 10.85 -23.77
C SER A 381 16.67 10.88 -22.71
N TRP A 382 15.50 10.37 -23.06
CA TRP A 382 14.40 10.23 -22.12
C TRP A 382 14.57 8.95 -21.30
N GLN A 383 14.81 9.10 -20.00
CA GLN A 383 14.81 8.00 -19.06
C GLN A 383 13.38 7.70 -18.59
N ARG A 384 13.04 6.41 -18.46
CA ARG A 384 11.74 5.96 -17.91
C ARG A 384 11.71 6.16 -16.40
N MET A 385 10.69 6.88 -15.94
CA MET A 385 10.49 7.25 -14.55
C MET A 385 9.05 6.93 -14.11
N VAL A 386 8.81 7.03 -12.81
CA VAL A 386 7.49 7.03 -12.19
C VAL A 386 7.35 8.34 -11.43
N ALA A 387 6.23 9.03 -11.65
CA ALA A 387 5.83 10.17 -10.83
C ALA A 387 4.77 9.71 -9.83
N LYS A 388 4.91 10.04 -8.55
CA LYS A 388 3.94 9.71 -7.49
C LYS A 388 3.32 10.97 -6.92
N ARG A 389 2.00 10.95 -6.80
CA ARG A 389 1.19 12.03 -6.21
C ARG A 389 0.46 11.53 -4.98
N PHE A 390 0.46 12.31 -3.90
CA PHE A 390 -0.42 12.03 -2.76
C PHE A 390 -1.89 12.16 -3.18
N LEU A 391 -2.73 11.26 -2.66
CA LEU A 391 -4.15 11.19 -2.99
C LEU A 391 -4.94 12.38 -2.40
N ARG A 392 -4.45 12.96 -1.30
CA ARG A 392 -4.98 14.17 -0.69
C ARG A 392 -3.92 15.24 -0.57
N ASN A 393 -4.31 16.48 -0.89
CA ASN A 393 -3.62 17.66 -0.41
C ASN A 393 -4.23 18.04 0.95
N GLU A 394 -3.71 17.42 2.01
CA GLU A 394 -4.13 17.71 3.40
C GLU A 394 -3.78 19.14 3.82
N SER A 395 -2.70 19.70 3.26
CA SER A 395 -2.32 21.10 3.46
C SER A 395 -2.89 21.99 2.35
N LYS A 396 -3.58 23.07 2.75
CA LYS A 396 -3.96 24.18 1.86
C LYS A 396 -2.77 25.09 1.50
N SER A 397 -1.64 24.94 2.18
CA SER A 397 -0.40 25.70 1.94
C SER A 397 0.59 24.90 1.10
N ALA A 398 1.21 25.55 0.11
CA ALA A 398 2.25 24.97 -0.74
C ALA A 398 3.44 24.40 0.06
N ASN A 399 3.82 25.06 1.17
CA ASN A 399 4.92 24.61 2.03
C ASN A 399 4.60 23.29 2.76
N GLY A 400 3.34 23.08 3.16
CA GLY A 400 2.92 21.83 3.78
C GLY A 400 2.91 20.67 2.76
N VAL A 401 2.49 20.94 1.52
CA VAL A 401 2.53 19.95 0.43
C VAL A 401 3.97 19.55 0.11
N GLU A 402 4.87 20.53 -0.07
CA GLU A 402 6.31 20.29 -0.26
C GLU A 402 6.89 19.45 0.89
N GLY A 403 6.57 19.85 2.12
CA GLY A 403 7.00 19.21 3.34
C GLY A 403 6.67 17.71 3.42
N ARG A 404 5.44 17.34 3.01
CA ARG A 404 4.99 15.95 2.97
C ARG A 404 5.85 15.10 2.02
N TYR A 405 6.15 15.61 0.82
CA TYR A 405 7.03 14.90 -0.12
C TYR A 405 8.46 14.78 0.39
N LEU A 406 9.01 15.82 1.01
CA LEU A 406 10.36 15.79 1.57
C LEU A 406 10.49 14.76 2.70
N LYS A 407 9.50 14.66 3.61
CA LYS A 407 9.47 13.63 4.66
C LYS A 407 9.49 12.21 4.08
N ALA A 408 8.71 11.95 3.04
CA ALA A 408 8.72 10.65 2.36
C ALA A 408 10.10 10.33 1.74
N MET A 409 10.80 11.35 1.21
CA MET A 409 12.17 11.19 0.70
C MET A 409 13.20 10.96 1.80
N GLU A 410 13.00 11.49 3.01
CA GLU A 410 13.87 11.22 4.16
C GLU A 410 13.91 9.71 4.44
N GLY A 411 12.75 9.05 4.47
CA GLY A 411 12.65 7.60 4.71
C GLY A 411 13.37 6.78 3.64
N GLN A 412 13.15 7.10 2.37
CA GLN A 412 13.81 6.42 1.26
C GLN A 412 15.35 6.60 1.29
N ALA A 413 15.84 7.80 1.59
CA ALA A 413 17.27 8.08 1.69
C ALA A 413 17.92 7.35 2.89
N MET A 414 17.21 7.28 4.02
CA MET A 414 17.65 6.55 5.21
C MET A 414 17.76 5.04 4.92
N ALA A 415 16.71 4.45 4.34
CA ALA A 415 16.70 3.04 3.96
C ALA A 415 17.82 2.71 2.96
N ALA A 416 18.07 3.58 1.98
CA ALA A 416 19.16 3.41 1.02
C ALA A 416 20.55 3.38 1.69
N ALA A 417 20.80 4.26 2.67
CA ALA A 417 22.07 4.28 3.38
C ALA A 417 22.25 3.07 4.31
N LEU A 418 21.18 2.66 4.99
CA LEU A 418 21.17 1.43 5.80
C LEU A 418 21.44 0.19 4.94
N ALA A 419 20.82 0.09 3.76
CA ALA A 419 21.06 -1.00 2.83
C ALA A 419 22.53 -1.09 2.38
N GLN A 420 23.17 0.05 2.11
CA GLN A 420 24.59 0.09 1.77
C GLN A 420 25.46 -0.43 2.91
N ASN A 421 25.17 -0.04 4.15
CA ASN A 421 25.89 -0.53 5.33
C ASN A 421 25.66 -2.03 5.55
N PHE A 422 24.44 -2.52 5.36
CA PHE A 422 24.13 -3.94 5.49
C PHE A 422 24.88 -4.78 4.45
N ASN A 423 24.80 -4.42 3.17
CA ASN A 423 25.53 -5.11 2.11
C ASN A 423 27.04 -5.10 2.36
N LYS A 424 27.59 -3.98 2.84
CA LYS A 424 29.01 -3.88 3.18
C LYS A 424 29.39 -4.82 4.33
N LEU A 425 28.52 -4.94 5.35
CA LEU A 425 28.73 -5.89 6.44
C LEU A 425 28.71 -7.32 5.91
N MET A 426 27.66 -7.70 5.19
CA MET A 426 27.45 -9.06 4.69
C MET A 426 28.52 -9.50 3.67
N ALA A 427 29.06 -8.56 2.88
CA ALA A 427 30.14 -8.81 1.94
C ALA A 427 31.46 -9.26 2.62
N THR A 428 31.61 -9.08 3.93
CA THR A 428 32.77 -9.59 4.68
C THR A 428 32.64 -11.05 5.10
N GLY A 429 31.44 -11.64 4.96
CA GLY A 429 31.13 -13.01 5.33
C GLY A 429 31.03 -13.96 4.12
N PRO A 430 30.82 -15.26 4.37
CA PRO A 430 30.69 -16.28 3.33
C PRO A 430 29.38 -16.17 2.52
N LEU A 431 28.47 -15.28 2.91
CA LEU A 431 27.12 -15.11 2.34
C LEU A 431 27.02 -13.89 1.39
N ALA A 432 28.15 -13.43 0.83
CA ALA A 432 28.27 -12.19 0.08
C ALA A 432 27.56 -12.13 -1.29
N ALA A 433 26.84 -13.19 -1.69
CA ALA A 433 26.22 -13.29 -3.02
C ALA A 433 24.98 -12.41 -3.17
N VAL A 434 24.19 -12.24 -2.10
CA VAL A 434 22.90 -11.55 -2.13
C VAL A 434 23.06 -10.08 -1.72
N SER A 435 22.34 -9.19 -2.40
CA SER A 435 22.35 -7.76 -2.10
C SER A 435 20.99 -7.09 -2.34
N LEU A 436 20.73 -6.02 -1.58
CA LEU A 436 19.57 -5.17 -1.78
C LEU A 436 19.96 -3.69 -1.84
N SER A 437 19.28 -2.93 -2.67
CA SER A 437 19.46 -1.47 -2.75
C SER A 437 18.11 -0.78 -2.87
N PHE A 438 18.01 0.47 -2.45
CA PHE A 438 16.80 1.28 -2.64
C PHE A 438 16.98 2.26 -3.80
N LEU A 439 15.90 2.49 -4.55
CA LEU A 439 15.86 3.49 -5.60
C LEU A 439 16.15 4.89 -5.04
N GLU A 440 16.91 5.63 -5.84
CA GLU A 440 17.08 7.05 -5.67
C GLU A 440 15.76 7.76 -6.02
N ALA A 441 15.16 8.45 -5.06
CA ALA A 441 13.93 9.21 -5.26
C ALA A 441 14.15 10.71 -5.04
N SER A 442 13.42 11.50 -5.83
CA SER A 442 13.48 12.96 -5.82
C SER A 442 12.10 13.58 -5.62
N VAL A 443 12.03 14.79 -5.06
CA VAL A 443 10.84 15.64 -5.15
C VAL A 443 11.03 16.62 -6.30
N ALA A 444 10.18 16.56 -7.31
CA ALA A 444 10.17 17.52 -8.40
C ALA A 444 9.15 18.63 -8.12
N LYS A 445 9.62 19.88 -8.09
CA LYS A 445 8.78 21.08 -8.19
C LYS A 445 8.60 21.44 -9.66
N LEU A 446 7.37 21.36 -10.16
CA LEU A 446 7.04 21.62 -11.55
C LEU A 446 6.77 23.12 -11.76
N ALA A 447 7.45 23.72 -12.74
CA ALA A 447 7.47 25.17 -12.93
C ALA A 447 6.11 25.78 -13.30
N ASP A 448 5.25 25.01 -13.96
CA ASP A 448 3.89 25.37 -14.35
C ASP A 448 2.90 24.86 -13.30
N GLY A 449 2.71 25.62 -12.22
CA GLY A 449 1.63 25.41 -11.25
C GLY A 449 2.05 25.17 -9.79
N ASP A 450 3.32 25.36 -9.44
CA ASP A 450 3.86 25.09 -8.09
C ASP A 450 3.44 23.70 -7.55
N GLU A 451 3.37 22.73 -8.46
CA GLU A 451 2.99 21.35 -8.15
C GLU A 451 4.24 20.56 -7.72
N PHE A 452 4.09 19.74 -6.68
CA PHE A 452 5.12 18.81 -6.22
C PHE A 452 4.74 17.38 -6.55
N VAL A 453 5.71 16.62 -7.06
CA VAL A 453 5.57 15.17 -7.33
C VAL A 453 6.83 14.44 -6.87
N ALA A 454 6.69 13.24 -6.32
CA ALA A 454 7.85 12.37 -6.10
C ALA A 454 8.22 11.68 -7.42
N MET A 455 9.50 11.60 -7.73
CA MET A 455 10.05 11.06 -8.97
C MET A 455 11.06 9.96 -8.64
N GLU A 456 10.90 8.80 -9.24
CA GLU A 456 11.84 7.67 -9.12
C GLU A 456 11.97 6.92 -10.44
N ARG A 457 12.97 6.03 -10.56
CA ARG A 457 13.13 5.22 -11.78
C ARG A 457 12.00 4.20 -11.92
N PHE A 458 11.58 3.97 -13.16
CA PHE A 458 10.60 2.93 -13.45
C PHE A 458 11.18 1.52 -13.22
N LEU A 459 10.45 0.69 -12.46
CA LEU A 459 10.75 -0.72 -12.27
C LEU A 459 9.91 -1.58 -13.23
N PRO A 460 10.51 -2.54 -13.95
CA PRO A 460 9.80 -3.35 -14.95
C PRO A 460 8.92 -4.43 -14.35
N SER A 461 9.19 -4.86 -13.12
CA SER A 461 8.30 -5.72 -12.34
C SER A 461 8.29 -5.26 -10.88
N PHE A 462 7.27 -5.67 -10.15
CA PHE A 462 7.05 -5.29 -8.76
C PHE A 462 6.70 -6.53 -7.93
N GLU A 463 7.42 -6.73 -6.83
CA GLU A 463 7.31 -7.82 -5.87
C GLU A 463 7.34 -7.21 -4.46
N ARG A 464 6.50 -7.71 -3.56
CA ARG A 464 6.53 -7.35 -2.14
C ARG A 464 7.15 -8.52 -1.36
N PHE A 465 8.18 -8.22 -0.58
CA PHE A 465 8.94 -9.18 0.24
C PHE A 465 8.44 -9.22 1.68
N SER A 466 8.02 -8.06 2.22
CA SER A 466 7.36 -7.91 3.51
C SER A 466 6.40 -6.73 3.49
N ASN A 467 5.44 -6.69 4.41
CA ASN A 467 4.59 -5.51 4.63
C ASN A 467 5.13 -4.64 5.78
N ASN A 468 4.37 -3.63 6.20
CA ASN A 468 4.70 -2.77 7.33
C ASN A 468 4.17 -3.26 8.69
N VAL A 469 3.64 -4.48 8.80
CA VAL A 469 3.05 -5.02 10.03
C VAL A 469 3.77 -6.31 10.44
N ASP A 470 3.37 -7.45 9.90
CA ASP A 470 3.79 -8.79 10.33
C ASP A 470 3.90 -9.81 9.20
N TRP A 471 3.52 -9.46 7.96
CA TRP A 471 3.57 -10.39 6.83
C TRP A 471 4.93 -10.39 6.16
N VAL A 472 5.41 -11.60 5.88
CA VAL A 472 6.59 -11.90 5.08
C VAL A 472 6.17 -12.85 3.95
N SER A 473 6.76 -12.68 2.77
CA SER A 473 6.50 -13.57 1.63
C SER A 473 6.73 -15.04 2.01
N PRO A 474 5.79 -15.96 1.73
CA PRO A 474 5.95 -17.39 2.01
C PRO A 474 7.19 -18.02 1.35
N ARG A 475 7.72 -17.35 0.31
CA ARG A 475 8.97 -17.72 -0.35
C ARG A 475 10.20 -17.64 0.57
N GLU A 476 10.09 -17.02 1.75
CA GLU A 476 11.17 -17.01 2.76
C GLU A 476 11.70 -18.40 3.07
N ALA A 477 10.86 -19.44 3.01
CA ALA A 477 11.30 -20.82 3.26
C ALA A 477 12.42 -21.30 2.32
N THR A 478 12.49 -20.75 1.10
CA THR A 478 13.37 -21.26 0.03
C THR A 478 14.17 -20.20 -0.71
N ASP A 479 13.77 -18.92 -0.65
CA ASP A 479 14.29 -17.85 -1.50
C ASP A 479 15.30 -16.97 -0.73
N PRO A 480 16.60 -16.98 -1.13
CA PRO A 480 17.63 -16.18 -0.47
C PRO A 480 17.37 -14.67 -0.48
N CYS A 481 16.72 -14.12 -1.51
CA CYS A 481 16.42 -12.69 -1.53
C CYS A 481 15.39 -12.32 -0.47
N VAL A 482 14.35 -13.13 -0.27
CA VAL A 482 13.34 -12.89 0.76
C VAL A 482 13.99 -13.02 2.14
N GLN A 483 14.78 -14.08 2.36
CA GLN A 483 15.52 -14.28 3.61
C GLN A 483 16.47 -13.12 3.92
N TYR A 484 17.19 -12.61 2.90
CA TYR A 484 18.11 -11.49 3.02
C TYR A 484 17.37 -10.16 3.30
N ALA A 485 16.22 -9.94 2.65
CA ALA A 485 15.37 -8.77 2.88
C ALA A 485 14.84 -8.74 4.32
N VAL A 486 14.31 -9.86 4.83
CA VAL A 486 13.82 -9.94 6.22
C VAL A 486 14.97 -9.81 7.22
N ALA A 487 16.14 -10.40 6.92
CA ALA A 487 17.34 -10.22 7.73
C ALA A 487 17.81 -8.76 7.75
N PHE A 488 17.64 -8.02 6.66
CA PHE A 488 17.89 -6.58 6.63
C PHE A 488 16.95 -5.81 7.57
N THR A 489 15.64 -6.09 7.55
CA THR A 489 14.68 -5.50 8.50
C THR A 489 15.14 -5.73 9.95
N HIS A 490 15.43 -6.99 10.31
CA HIS A 490 15.96 -7.32 11.64
C HIS A 490 17.28 -6.59 11.94
N TRP A 491 18.22 -6.58 11.00
CA TRP A 491 19.51 -5.91 11.17
C TRP A 491 19.35 -4.41 11.39
N THR A 492 18.42 -3.72 10.71
CA THR A 492 18.22 -2.27 10.92
C THR A 492 17.80 -1.95 12.35
N TRP A 493 16.96 -2.79 12.96
CA TRP A 493 16.60 -2.67 14.37
C TRP A 493 17.81 -2.86 15.27
N VAL A 494 18.63 -3.90 15.04
CA VAL A 494 19.83 -4.17 15.85
C VAL A 494 20.88 -3.06 15.68
N ALA A 495 21.16 -2.65 14.44
CA ALA A 495 22.16 -1.64 14.09
C ALA A 495 21.83 -0.26 14.67
N THR A 496 20.53 0.02 14.86
CA THR A 496 20.05 1.27 15.47
C THR A 496 19.67 1.13 16.94
N LYS A 497 20.04 0.01 17.61
CA LYS A 497 19.72 -0.27 19.03
C LYS A 497 18.23 -0.12 19.34
N GLY A 498 17.38 -0.53 18.40
CA GLY A 498 15.91 -0.47 18.51
C GLY A 498 15.29 0.90 18.24
N TYR A 499 16.05 1.89 17.79
CA TYR A 499 15.52 3.22 17.47
C TYR A 499 14.59 3.21 16.24
N LEU A 500 14.98 2.50 15.18
CA LEU A 500 14.14 2.36 13.99
C LEU A 500 14.23 0.97 13.36
N MET A 501 13.27 0.64 12.51
CA MET A 501 13.20 -0.60 11.75
C MET A 501 12.65 -0.29 10.35
N VAL A 502 13.37 -0.71 9.31
CA VAL A 502 12.92 -0.56 7.91
C VAL A 502 12.04 -1.75 7.53
N VAL A 503 10.81 -1.48 7.11
CA VAL A 503 9.77 -2.47 6.77
C VAL A 503 9.11 -2.12 5.42
N ASP A 504 8.07 -2.86 5.02
CA ASP A 504 7.43 -2.74 3.70
C ASP A 504 8.43 -2.86 2.55
N LEU A 505 9.22 -3.94 2.57
CA LEU A 505 10.25 -4.18 1.57
C LEU A 505 9.58 -4.62 0.28
N GLN A 506 9.61 -3.76 -0.74
CA GLN A 506 8.97 -3.99 -2.03
C GLN A 506 9.76 -3.36 -3.17
N GLY A 507 9.67 -3.92 -4.38
CA GLY A 507 10.35 -3.39 -5.56
C GLY A 507 10.60 -4.46 -6.60
N HIS A 508 11.78 -4.47 -7.21
CA HIS A 508 12.12 -5.30 -8.35
C HIS A 508 13.26 -6.26 -8.04
N ARG A 509 13.07 -7.52 -8.38
CA ARG A 509 14.13 -8.52 -8.43
C ARG A 509 14.86 -8.42 -9.76
N ALA A 510 16.09 -7.92 -9.73
CA ALA A 510 16.91 -7.76 -10.93
C ALA A 510 17.48 -9.11 -11.42
N ASN A 511 17.81 -10.01 -10.48
CA ASN A 511 18.22 -11.39 -10.73
C ASN A 511 18.04 -12.21 -9.42
N ASN A 512 18.52 -13.45 -9.39
CA ASN A 512 18.35 -14.36 -8.25
C ASN A 512 18.96 -13.85 -6.93
N ASP A 513 19.90 -12.91 -6.99
CA ASP A 513 20.66 -12.46 -5.82
C ASP A 513 20.63 -10.92 -5.64
N THR A 514 19.94 -10.18 -6.49
CA THR A 514 19.96 -8.71 -6.48
C THR A 514 18.56 -8.12 -6.49
N MET A 515 18.27 -7.33 -5.46
CA MET A 515 17.01 -6.60 -5.29
C MET A 515 17.20 -5.09 -5.42
N VAL A 516 16.23 -4.44 -6.07
CA VAL A 516 16.11 -2.99 -6.19
C VAL A 516 14.75 -2.56 -5.64
N LEU A 517 14.74 -2.08 -4.41
CA LEU A 517 13.56 -1.76 -3.61
C LEU A 517 13.16 -0.28 -3.74
N THR A 518 11.93 0.06 -3.37
CA THR A 518 11.42 1.43 -3.31
C THR A 518 10.29 1.57 -2.29
N ASP A 519 9.94 2.79 -1.91
CA ASP A 519 8.85 3.10 -0.97
C ASP A 519 8.88 2.27 0.33
N PRO A 520 9.99 2.24 1.08
CA PRO A 520 9.99 1.60 2.38
C PRO A 520 9.10 2.37 3.38
N ALA A 521 8.56 1.65 4.35
CA ALA A 521 8.08 2.23 5.58
C ALA A 521 9.16 2.12 6.67
N ILE A 522 9.14 3.03 7.65
CA ILE A 522 10.07 3.02 8.77
C ILE A 522 9.26 3.13 10.06
N HIS A 523 9.34 2.08 10.88
CA HIS A 523 8.92 2.17 12.27
C HIS A 523 10.01 2.88 13.06
N CYS A 524 9.64 3.84 13.88
CA CYS A 524 10.59 4.65 14.66
C CYS A 524 10.01 4.92 16.04
N THR A 525 10.84 4.85 17.08
CA THR A 525 10.42 5.22 18.44
C THR A 525 9.99 6.68 18.54
N ASP A 526 10.55 7.55 17.69
CA ASP A 526 10.04 8.90 17.51
C ASP A 526 8.85 8.92 16.55
N MET A 527 7.65 8.86 17.14
CA MET A 527 6.38 8.79 16.41
C MET A 527 6.08 9.99 15.52
N VAL A 528 6.83 11.10 15.62
CA VAL A 528 6.65 12.28 14.74
C VAL A 528 7.67 12.33 13.60
N ARG A 529 8.68 11.45 13.58
CA ARG A 529 9.63 11.31 12.48
C ARG A 529 9.11 10.27 11.48
N PHE A 530 9.48 10.44 10.20
CA PHE A 530 8.91 9.65 9.09
C PHE A 530 7.37 9.72 9.07
N ALA A 531 6.84 10.88 9.49
CA ALA A 531 5.40 11.09 9.67
C ALA A 531 4.61 10.80 8.38
N GLY A 532 3.61 9.94 8.54
CA GLY A 532 2.71 9.36 7.55
C GLY A 532 1.91 8.25 8.24
N GLY A 533 0.89 7.68 7.61
CA GLY A 533 0.08 6.61 8.22
C GLY A 533 0.83 5.29 8.43
N THR A 534 2.10 5.23 8.03
CA THR A 534 2.89 3.99 7.91
C THR A 534 3.90 3.75 9.04
N ASN A 535 4.23 4.75 9.86
CA ASN A 535 5.08 4.57 11.06
C ASN A 535 4.22 4.09 12.24
N LEU A 536 4.27 2.79 12.53
CA LEU A 536 3.52 2.14 13.61
C LEU A 536 4.31 2.06 14.93
N GLY A 537 5.50 2.66 14.96
CA GLY A 537 6.35 2.77 16.15
C GLY A 537 6.80 1.42 16.72
N ALA A 538 7.04 1.41 18.03
CA ALA A 538 7.47 0.20 18.76
C ALA A 538 6.48 -0.96 18.57
N ARG A 539 5.17 -0.68 18.49
CA ARG A 539 4.17 -1.73 18.26
C ARG A 539 4.35 -2.41 16.91
N GLY A 540 4.60 -1.64 15.84
CA GLY A 540 4.91 -2.23 14.54
C GLY A 540 6.19 -3.08 14.55
N MET A 541 7.18 -2.70 15.36
CA MET A 541 8.39 -3.50 15.56
C MET A 541 8.08 -4.80 16.31
N ASP A 542 7.24 -4.74 17.35
CA ASP A 542 6.80 -5.91 18.12
C ASP A 542 6.02 -6.90 17.24
N GLU A 543 5.14 -6.40 16.37
CA GLU A 543 4.39 -7.23 15.42
C GLU A 543 5.31 -7.96 14.43
N PHE A 544 6.34 -7.29 13.90
CA PHE A 544 7.36 -7.94 13.09
C PHE A 544 8.05 -9.07 13.86
N PHE A 545 8.49 -8.81 15.10
CA PHE A 545 9.18 -9.82 15.90
C PHE A 545 8.27 -10.95 16.41
N ALA A 546 6.96 -10.75 16.44
CA ALA A 546 6.01 -11.79 16.80
C ALA A 546 5.95 -12.92 15.75
N THR A 547 6.23 -12.61 14.48
CA THR A 547 6.22 -13.58 13.37
C THR A 547 7.61 -13.91 12.84
N HIS A 548 8.61 -13.04 13.07
CA HIS A 548 9.96 -13.20 12.55
C HIS A 548 10.71 -14.38 13.18
N THR A 549 11.23 -15.27 12.35
CA THR A 549 12.18 -16.32 12.74
C THR A 549 13.55 -16.01 12.14
N CYS A 550 14.59 -16.01 12.97
CA CYS A 550 15.95 -15.77 12.46
C CYS A 550 16.35 -16.85 11.44
N ASN A 551 16.84 -16.38 10.29
CA ASN A 551 17.39 -17.21 9.23
C ASN A 551 18.93 -17.12 9.20
N HIS A 552 19.56 -17.86 8.29
CA HIS A 552 21.02 -17.95 8.23
C HIS A 552 21.74 -16.61 7.94
N PHE A 553 21.07 -15.64 7.29
CA PHE A 553 21.62 -14.28 7.15
C PHE A 553 21.56 -13.49 8.46
N CYS A 554 20.54 -13.75 9.31
CA CYS A 554 20.45 -13.18 10.65
C CYS A 554 21.64 -13.63 11.51
N ASP A 555 21.90 -14.92 11.54
CA ASP A 555 23.05 -15.50 12.25
C ASP A 555 24.37 -14.94 11.70
N GLY A 556 24.43 -14.78 10.38
CA GLY A 556 25.57 -14.19 9.67
C GLY A 556 25.92 -12.79 10.17
N PHE A 557 24.97 -11.85 10.15
CA PHE A 557 25.26 -10.48 10.59
C PHE A 557 25.55 -10.41 12.09
N GLN A 558 24.88 -11.22 12.92
CA GLN A 558 25.10 -11.25 14.37
C GLN A 558 26.52 -11.69 14.70
N SER A 559 27.00 -12.76 14.04
CA SER A 559 28.38 -13.26 14.16
C SER A 559 29.40 -12.20 13.75
N LEU A 560 29.18 -11.54 12.60
CA LEU A 560 30.07 -10.48 12.10
C LEU A 560 30.16 -9.28 13.05
N MET A 561 29.03 -8.84 13.61
CA MET A 561 29.01 -7.73 14.60
C MET A 561 29.68 -8.13 15.92
N ALA A 562 29.50 -9.37 16.38
CA ALA A 562 30.18 -9.88 17.58
C ALA A 562 31.72 -9.94 17.37
N GLY A 563 32.17 -10.39 16.20
CA GLY A 563 33.58 -10.43 15.82
C GLY A 563 34.26 -9.05 15.84
N GLN A 564 33.58 -8.00 15.36
CA GLN A 564 34.09 -6.62 15.40
C GLN A 564 34.21 -6.06 16.82
N SER A 565 33.35 -6.50 17.75
CA SER A 565 33.41 -6.10 19.17
C SER A 565 34.63 -6.70 19.88
N THR A 566 35.00 -7.95 19.55
CA THR A 566 36.17 -8.62 20.15
C THR A 566 37.51 -8.10 19.65
N THR A 567 37.60 -7.67 18.38
CA THR A 567 38.82 -7.06 17.82
C THR A 567 39.08 -5.67 18.38
N ARG A 568 38.04 -4.84 18.59
CA ARG A 568 38.16 -3.52 19.24
C ARG A 568 38.66 -3.58 20.69
N LYS A 569 38.33 -4.64 21.44
CA LYS A 569 38.82 -4.85 22.82
C LYS A 569 40.27 -5.34 22.90
N ARG A 570 40.86 -5.84 21.80
CA ARG A 570 42.28 -6.27 21.75
C ARG A 570 43.23 -5.16 21.26
N SER A 571 42.69 -4.06 20.74
CA SER A 571 43.44 -2.91 20.21
C SER A 571 43.45 -1.69 21.14
N MET A 572 42.93 -1.82 22.36
CA MET A 572 43.13 -0.91 23.50
C MET A 572 43.99 -1.63 24.53
#